data_AF-A0A1G2IFG7-F1
#
_entry.id   AF-A0A1G2IFG7-F1
#
_cell.length_a   1.000
_cell.length_b   1.000
_cell.length_c   1.000
_cell.angle_alpha   90.00
_cell.angle_beta   90.00
_cell.angle_gamma   90.00
#
_symmetry.space_group_name_H-M   'P 1'
#
loop_
_entity.id
_entity.type
_entity.pdbx_description
1 polymer ?
#
loop_
_entity_poly.entity_id
_entity_poly.type
_entity_poly.pdbx_seq_one_letter_code
_entity_poly.pdbx_strand_id
1 'polypeptide(L)'
;MAQGFKKLNWTQHSQIKMRQYGLSKQKLMGILRKPERKEKGIAPGTTAVMKTNKIFFKEKRITLSNAWRKPKKAPGEIWIMFKDAREQRKIISAWRYPGISKPGEEVPPGHGIELK
;
A
#
# COMPACT_ATOMS: atom_id res chain seq x y z
N MET A 1 11.80 7.14 -21.81
CA MET A 1 12.84 7.13 -20.76
C MET A 1 12.60 5.94 -19.84
N ALA A 2 13.41 4.88 -19.96
CA ALA A 2 13.31 3.73 -19.06
C ALA A 2 13.73 4.17 -17.65
N GLN A 3 12.82 4.12 -16.67
CA GLN A 3 13.17 4.39 -15.28
C GLN A 3 14.14 3.30 -14.82
N GLY A 4 15.40 3.65 -14.61
CA GLY A 4 16.38 2.76 -13.99
C GLY A 4 15.87 2.25 -12.63
N PHE A 5 16.22 1.02 -12.27
CA PHE A 5 15.81 0.42 -11.01
C PHE A 5 16.42 1.19 -9.84
N LYS A 6 15.64 2.08 -9.20
CA LYS A 6 16.07 2.75 -7.96
C LYS A 6 16.15 1.73 -6.83
N LYS A 7 17.19 1.83 -6.00
CA LYS A 7 17.34 1.00 -4.81
C LYS A 7 16.17 1.26 -3.85
N LEU A 8 15.47 0.20 -3.44
CA LEU A 8 14.37 0.30 -2.50
C LEU A 8 14.90 0.31 -1.06
N ASN A 9 14.60 1.36 -0.30
CA ASN A 9 14.93 1.48 1.12
C ASN A 9 13.64 1.38 1.95
N TRP A 10 13.51 0.31 2.75
CA TRP A 10 12.33 0.03 3.56
C TRP A 10 12.51 0.58 4.98
N THR A 11 11.75 1.62 5.33
CA THR A 11 11.78 2.16 6.70
C THR A 11 11.26 1.16 7.72
N GLN A 12 11.66 1.31 8.99
CA GLN A 12 11.13 0.50 10.09
C GLN A 12 9.59 0.58 10.17
N HIS A 13 9.02 1.77 9.98
CA HIS A 13 7.57 1.97 9.94
C HIS A 13 6.91 1.12 8.84
N SER A 14 7.45 1.13 7.62
CA SER A 14 6.93 0.30 6.53
C SER A 14 6.98 -1.20 6.86
N GLN A 15 8.05 -1.67 7.50
CA GLN A 15 8.20 -3.07 7.90
C GLN A 15 7.22 -3.47 9.01
N ILE A 16 6.92 -2.57 9.95
CA ILE A 16 5.89 -2.78 10.98
C ILE A 16 4.51 -2.91 10.34
N LYS A 17 4.14 -1.98 9.46
CA LYS A 17 2.84 -2.01 8.77
C LYS A 17 2.72 -3.23 7.86
N MET A 18 3.80 -3.64 7.21
CA MET A 18 3.83 -4.89 6.44
C MET A 18 3.51 -6.11 7.30
N ARG A 19 4.05 -6.19 8.52
CA ARG A 19 3.71 -7.26 9.47
C ARG A 19 2.26 -7.17 9.91
N GLN A 20 1.78 -5.98 10.27
CA GLN A 20 0.40 -5.72 10.70
C GLN A 20 -0.63 -6.15 9.64
N TYR A 21 -0.41 -5.81 8.37
CA TYR A 21 -1.34 -6.08 7.27
C TYR A 21 -1.01 -7.35 6.46
N GLY A 22 -0.02 -8.14 6.90
CA GLY A 22 0.41 -9.36 6.20
C GLY A 22 0.84 -9.10 4.74
N LEU A 23 1.60 -8.03 4.50
CA LEU A 23 2.08 -7.63 3.18
C LEU A 23 3.53 -8.10 2.97
N SER A 24 3.79 -8.81 1.87
CA SER A 24 5.15 -9.22 1.50
C SER A 24 5.84 -8.17 0.63
N LYS A 25 7.18 -8.13 0.67
CA LYS A 25 7.97 -7.25 -0.21
C LYS A 25 7.64 -7.49 -1.68
N GLN A 26 7.51 -8.76 -2.10
CA GLN A 26 7.21 -9.12 -3.48
C GLN A 26 5.84 -8.58 -3.93
N LYS A 27 4.81 -8.66 -3.08
CA LYS A 27 3.48 -8.10 -3.36
C LYS A 27 3.59 -6.58 -3.59
N LEU A 28 4.29 -5.88 -2.71
CA LEU A 28 4.49 -4.44 -2.78
C LEU A 28 5.33 -4.01 -3.99
N MET A 29 6.39 -4.75 -4.32
CA MET A 29 7.17 -4.53 -5.54
C MET A 29 6.32 -4.67 -6.80
N GLY A 30 5.38 -5.63 -6.83
CA GLY A 30 4.42 -5.76 -7.92
C GLY A 30 3.52 -4.53 -8.08
N ILE A 31 3.09 -3.93 -6.97
CA ILE A 31 2.31 -2.69 -6.98
C ILE A 31 3.16 -1.52 -7.47
N LEU A 32 4.41 -1.37 -7.00
CA LEU A 32 5.32 -0.31 -7.45
C LEU A 32 5.62 -0.39 -8.95
N ARG A 33 5.68 -1.61 -9.52
CA ARG A 33 5.99 -1.82 -10.94
C ARG A 33 4.79 -1.55 -11.85
N LYS A 34 3.59 -1.96 -11.43
CA LYS A 34 2.35 -1.76 -12.20
C LYS A 34 1.22 -1.37 -11.25
N PRO A 35 1.20 -0.12 -10.78
CA PRO A 35 0.12 0.39 -9.95
C PRO A 35 -1.15 0.58 -10.79
N GLU A 36 -2.30 0.47 -10.16
CA GLU A 36 -3.58 0.79 -10.80
C GLU A 36 -3.90 2.29 -10.64
N ARG A 37 -3.48 2.90 -9.54
CA ARG A 37 -3.66 4.32 -9.28
C ARG A 37 -2.45 4.90 -8.54
N LYS A 38 -2.17 6.17 -8.82
CA LYS A 38 -1.08 6.97 -8.24
C LYS A 38 -1.63 8.30 -7.77
N GLU A 39 -1.38 8.65 -6.52
CA GLU A 39 -1.87 9.85 -5.85
C GLU A 39 -0.76 10.53 -5.04
N LYS A 40 -1.00 11.78 -4.64
CA LYS A 40 -0.15 12.47 -3.66
C LYS A 40 -0.30 11.75 -2.33
N GLY A 41 0.82 11.43 -1.69
CA GLY A 41 0.77 10.80 -0.37
C GLY A 41 0.33 11.79 0.70
N ILE A 42 -0.10 11.25 1.85
CA ILE A 42 -0.60 12.02 2.99
C ILE A 42 0.50 12.93 3.55
N ALA A 43 1.75 12.43 3.58
CA ALA A 43 2.89 13.22 4.00
C ALA A 43 3.42 14.12 2.86
N PRO A 44 3.85 15.37 3.15
CA PRO A 44 4.38 16.28 2.15
C PRO A 44 5.54 15.69 1.33
N GLY A 45 5.49 15.88 0.01
CA GLY A 45 6.52 15.39 -0.92
C GLY A 45 6.59 13.87 -1.04
N THR A 46 5.52 13.15 -0.67
CA THR A 46 5.41 11.71 -0.83
C THR A 46 4.41 11.36 -1.93
N THR A 47 4.55 10.17 -2.49
CA THR A 47 3.66 9.60 -3.49
C THR A 47 3.07 8.32 -2.93
N ALA A 48 1.77 8.16 -3.05
CA ALA A 48 1.10 6.91 -2.75
C ALA A 48 0.67 6.24 -4.06
N VAL A 49 0.86 4.93 -4.15
CA VAL A 49 0.29 4.13 -5.24
C VAL A 49 -0.49 2.98 -4.65
N MET A 50 -1.49 2.53 -5.40
CA MET A 50 -2.37 1.48 -4.94
C MET A 50 -2.66 0.47 -6.03
N LYS A 51 -3.07 -0.71 -5.58
CA LYS A 51 -3.64 -1.74 -6.41
C LYS A 51 -4.78 -2.42 -5.68
N THR A 52 -5.88 -2.67 -6.36
CA THR A 52 -6.96 -3.47 -5.82
C THR A 52 -6.51 -4.92 -5.69
N ASN A 53 -6.58 -5.45 -4.48
CA ASN A 53 -6.45 -6.88 -4.24
C ASN A 53 -7.76 -7.55 -4.64
N LYS A 54 -7.85 -7.97 -5.90
CA LYS A 54 -9.04 -8.62 -6.48
C LYS A 54 -9.35 -10.02 -5.90
N ILE A 55 -8.83 -10.33 -4.71
CA ILE A 55 -9.32 -11.46 -3.90
C ILE A 55 -10.70 -11.04 -3.38
N PHE A 56 -11.66 -11.04 -4.30
CA PHE A 56 -13.03 -10.63 -4.03
C PHE A 56 -13.82 -11.79 -3.44
N PHE A 57 -14.95 -11.42 -2.83
CA PHE A 57 -16.09 -12.20 -2.37
C PHE A 57 -16.67 -13.21 -3.40
N LYS A 58 -15.89 -13.71 -4.37
CA LYS A 58 -16.32 -14.59 -5.45
C LYS A 58 -17.02 -15.87 -4.93
N GLU A 59 -16.86 -16.19 -3.65
CA GLU A 59 -17.43 -17.39 -3.04
C GLU A 59 -18.19 -17.15 -1.73
N LYS A 60 -18.62 -15.92 -1.38
CA LYS A 60 -19.25 -15.60 -0.06
C LYS A 60 -18.45 -16.02 1.19
N ARG A 61 -17.18 -16.45 1.05
CA ARG A 61 -16.39 -17.10 2.11
C ARG A 61 -15.73 -16.18 3.14
N ILE A 62 -15.62 -14.88 2.88
CA ILE A 62 -14.99 -13.92 3.79
C ILE A 62 -15.87 -12.67 3.87
N THR A 63 -16.55 -12.48 5.01
CA THR A 63 -17.17 -11.21 5.37
C THR A 63 -16.10 -10.15 5.67
N LEU A 64 -16.44 -8.86 5.59
CA LEU A 64 -15.56 -7.77 6.04
C LEU A 64 -15.06 -8.01 7.48
N SER A 65 -15.91 -8.56 8.35
CA SER A 65 -15.55 -8.93 9.73
C SER A 65 -14.50 -10.05 9.82
N ASN A 66 -14.55 -11.06 8.92
CA ASN A 66 -13.59 -12.16 8.91
C ASN A 66 -12.31 -11.84 8.12
N ALA A 67 -12.31 -10.81 7.27
CA ALA A 67 -11.14 -10.39 6.49
C ALA A 67 -9.94 -10.03 7.37
N TRP A 68 -10.21 -9.37 8.51
CA TRP A 68 -9.18 -8.95 9.46
C TRP A 68 -8.59 -10.10 10.29
N ARG A 69 -9.26 -11.26 10.35
CA ARG A 69 -8.70 -12.50 10.94
C ARG A 69 -7.63 -13.14 10.04
N LYS A 70 -7.69 -12.88 8.73
CA LYS A 70 -6.73 -13.42 7.74
C LYS A 70 -6.23 -12.30 6.80
N PRO A 71 -5.41 -11.36 7.30
CA PRO A 71 -5.07 -10.12 6.58
C PRO A 71 -4.39 -10.36 5.22
N LYS A 72 -3.64 -11.46 5.05
CA LYS A 72 -3.03 -11.84 3.76
C LYS A 72 -4.06 -11.99 2.63
N LYS A 73 -5.28 -12.44 2.96
CA LYS A 73 -6.38 -12.71 2.03
C LYS A 73 -7.46 -11.62 2.03
N ALA A 74 -7.26 -10.53 2.77
CA ALA A 74 -8.27 -9.49 2.88
C ALA A 74 -8.58 -8.85 1.50
N PRO A 75 -9.86 -8.74 1.11
CA PRO A 75 -10.29 -7.94 -0.03
C PRO A 75 -9.97 -6.46 0.19
N GLY A 76 -10.01 -5.67 -0.88
CA GLY A 76 -9.83 -4.21 -0.82
C GLY A 76 -8.56 -3.74 -1.51
N GLU A 77 -8.14 -2.51 -1.19
CA GLU A 77 -6.98 -1.87 -1.80
C GLU A 77 -5.72 -2.10 -0.95
N ILE A 78 -4.58 -2.25 -1.64
CA ILE A 78 -3.27 -2.25 -1.01
C ILE A 78 -2.57 -0.97 -1.43
N TRP A 79 -2.24 -0.16 -0.44
CA TRP A 79 -1.58 1.13 -0.59
C TRP A 79 -0.11 1.01 -0.21
N ILE A 80 0.73 1.73 -0.95
CA ILE A 80 2.14 1.92 -0.61
C ILE A 80 2.52 3.39 -0.84
N MET A 81 3.07 3.99 0.20
CA MET A 81 3.53 5.36 0.21
C MET A 81 5.05 5.39 0.24
N PHE A 82 5.64 6.19 -0.65
CA PHE A 82 7.07 6.31 -0.78
C PHE A 82 7.49 7.74 -1.12
N LYS A 83 8.76 8.04 -0.89
CA LYS A 83 9.42 9.24 -1.35
C LYS A 83 10.54 8.86 -2.29
N ASP A 84 10.52 9.42 -3.49
CA ASP A 84 11.63 9.28 -4.43
C ASP A 84 12.75 10.25 -4.06
N ALA A 85 13.97 9.73 -3.97
CA ALA A 85 15.21 10.51 -3.96
C ALA A 85 15.96 10.27 -5.29
N ARG A 86 17.13 10.91 -5.44
CA ARG A 86 17.96 10.79 -6.66
C ARG A 86 18.28 9.33 -6.98
N GLU A 87 18.79 8.57 -6.00
CA GLU A 87 19.30 7.20 -6.23
C GLU A 87 18.46 6.09 -5.58
N GLN A 88 17.63 6.46 -4.60
CA GLN A 88 16.84 5.51 -3.82
C GLN A 88 15.37 5.91 -3.74
N ARG A 89 14.51 4.91 -3.61
CA ARG A 89 13.10 5.09 -3.27
C ARG A 89 12.88 4.63 -1.85
N LYS A 90 12.57 5.59 -0.96
CA LYS A 90 12.31 5.33 0.46
C LYS A 90 10.85 4.96 0.64
N ILE A 91 10.58 3.71 1.00
CA ILE A 91 9.23 3.23 1.32
C ILE A 91 8.89 3.66 2.75
N ILE A 92 7.88 4.50 2.87
CA ILE A 92 7.49 5.12 4.14
C ILE A 92 6.45 4.25 4.84
N SER A 93 5.39 3.85 4.15
CA SER A 93 4.32 3.06 4.75
C SER A 93 3.63 2.18 3.70
N ALA A 94 2.96 1.14 4.16
CA ALA A 94 2.13 0.27 3.31
C ALA A 94 0.97 -0.30 4.15
N TRP A 95 -0.26 -0.22 3.65
CA TRP A 95 -1.43 -0.66 4.41
C TRP A 95 -2.52 -1.23 3.50
N ARG A 96 -3.50 -1.88 4.12
CA ARG A 96 -4.71 -2.34 3.44
C ARG A 96 -5.87 -1.42 3.79
N TYR A 97 -6.67 -1.10 2.79
CA TYR A 97 -7.92 -0.40 2.94
C TYR A 97 -9.05 -1.36 2.53
N PRO A 98 -10.04 -1.64 3.40
CA PRO A 98 -11.04 -2.69 3.18
C PRO A 98 -12.08 -2.35 2.09
N GLY A 99 -12.15 -1.08 1.68
CA GLY A 99 -13.10 -0.58 0.68
C GLY A 99 -12.43 -0.20 -0.64
N ILE A 100 -13.19 0.54 -1.43
CA ILE A 100 -12.73 1.23 -2.65
C ILE A 100 -12.67 2.71 -2.29
N SER A 101 -11.49 3.32 -2.36
CA SER A 101 -11.39 4.75 -2.09
C SER A 101 -11.68 5.54 -3.37
N LYS A 102 -12.28 6.73 -3.21
CA LYS A 102 -12.67 7.57 -4.34
C LYS A 102 -11.41 8.15 -5.00
N PRO A 103 -11.30 8.10 -6.34
CA PRO A 103 -10.19 8.74 -7.04
C PRO A 103 -10.16 10.25 -6.80
N GLY A 104 -8.99 10.79 -6.46
CA GLY A 104 -8.79 12.24 -6.31
C GLY A 104 -9.16 12.81 -4.93
N GLU A 105 -9.68 11.99 -4.02
CA GLU A 105 -9.79 12.32 -2.60
C GLU A 105 -8.44 12.07 -1.89
N GLU A 106 -8.30 12.50 -0.64
CA GLU A 106 -7.10 12.20 0.13
C GLU A 106 -6.90 10.69 0.29
N VAL A 107 -5.65 10.25 0.16
CA VAL A 107 -5.25 8.86 0.34
C VAL A 107 -5.77 8.37 1.70
N PRO A 108 -6.49 7.24 1.77
CA PRO A 108 -7.18 6.84 2.99
C PRO A 108 -6.17 6.65 4.13
N PRO A 109 -6.38 7.27 5.31
CA PRO A 109 -5.48 7.13 6.42
C PRO A 109 -5.42 5.66 6.85
N GLY A 110 -4.24 5.06 6.72
CA GLY A 110 -3.99 3.77 7.36
C GLY A 110 -4.07 3.95 8.88
N HIS A 111 -4.67 3.00 9.61
CA HIS A 111 -4.72 3.04 11.08
C HIS A 111 -3.28 3.26 11.61
N GLY A 112 -3.00 4.43 12.18
CA GLY A 112 -1.74 4.80 12.83
C GLY A 112 -0.63 5.33 11.91
N ILE A 113 -0.91 6.30 11.03
CA ILE A 113 0.14 7.18 10.48
C ILE A 113 0.25 8.38 11.43
N GLU A 114 0.97 8.22 12.54
CA GLU A 114 1.44 9.38 13.33
C GLU A 114 2.61 10.00 12.58
N LEU A 115 2.39 11.19 12.04
CA LEU A 115 3.44 12.05 11.54
C LEU A 115 4.04 12.77 12.76
N LYS A 116 5.18 12.29 13.24
CA LYS A 116 6.09 13.12 14.05
C LYS A 116 6.96 13.95 13.13
#